data_AF-A0AAW7LBF3-F1
#
_entry.id   AF-A0AAW7LBF3-F1
#
_cell.length_a   1.000
_cell.length_b   1.000
_cell.length_c   1.000
_cell.angle_alpha   90.00
_cell.angle_beta   90.00
_cell.angle_gamma   90.00
#
_symmetry.space_group_name_H-M   'P 1'
#
loop_
_entity.id
_entity.type
_entity.pdbx_description
1 polymer ?
#
loop_
_entity_poly.entity_id
_entity_poly.type
_entity_poly.pdbx_seq_one_letter_code
_entity_poly.pdbx_strand_id
1 'polypeptide(L)'
;MKQLSIIKEQLLTLGVVPKKQKVIAAHKAELAELLFEKLIETIINKESICKFYSYLRACQCRLTPVIRKNIRAKHQKAINSNSLDIIDLKNFIKSIDLEVAKKRFIEHENKKLIRRSKPKPKKRKETKPYKTPKTRKVSIEEKIEQLKATSTIGLGVESSFKIPKVRSSEVVIDKNTINHHIRDKSILYAAGWSLAKDSNSD
;
A
#
# COMPACT_ATOMS: atom_id res chain seq x y z
N MET A 1 -46.93 -24.40 1.20
CA MET A 1 -46.29 -24.27 -0.15
C MET A 1 -47.24 -23.83 -1.27
N LYS A 2 -48.45 -23.31 -1.01
CA LYS A 2 -49.42 -22.91 -2.07
C LYS A 2 -49.42 -21.42 -2.47
N GLN A 3 -48.77 -20.53 -1.71
CA GLN A 3 -48.73 -19.10 -2.05
C GLN A 3 -47.67 -18.74 -3.11
N LEU A 4 -46.58 -19.50 -3.19
CA LEU A 4 -45.49 -19.22 -4.14
C LEU A 4 -45.86 -19.54 -5.60
N SER A 5 -46.83 -20.44 -5.83
CA SER A 5 -47.31 -20.81 -7.17
C SER A 5 -48.24 -19.75 -7.74
N ILE A 6 -49.13 -19.18 -6.92
CA ILE A 6 -50.11 -18.15 -7.33
C ILE A 6 -49.40 -16.88 -7.79
N ILE A 7 -48.34 -16.46 -7.09
CA ILE A 7 -47.53 -15.28 -7.46
C ILE A 7 -46.81 -15.51 -8.79
N LYS A 8 -46.36 -16.74 -9.07
CA LYS A 8 -45.70 -17.11 -10.34
C LYS A 8 -46.67 -17.06 -11.53
N GLU A 9 -47.90 -17.51 -11.35
CA GLU A 9 -48.93 -17.48 -12.39
C GLU A 9 -49.43 -16.06 -12.69
N GLN A 10 -49.57 -15.21 -11.66
CA GLN A 10 -49.95 -13.80 -11.82
C GLN A 10 -48.87 -12.95 -12.52
N LEU A 11 -47.60 -13.36 -12.43
CA LEU A 11 -46.50 -12.69 -13.11
C LEU A 11 -46.38 -13.07 -14.60
N LEU A 12 -46.88 -14.25 -14.98
CA LEU A 12 -46.90 -14.74 -16.37
C LEU A 12 -48.04 -14.12 -17.19
N THR A 13 -49.18 -13.81 -16.56
CA THR A 13 -50.35 -13.20 -17.25
C THR A 13 -50.17 -11.71 -17.56
N LEU A 14 -49.26 -11.00 -16.89
CA LEU A 14 -49.00 -9.57 -17.08
C LEU A 14 -47.96 -9.28 -18.18
N GLY A 15 -48.07 -9.96 -19.31
CA GLY A 15 -47.20 -9.90 -20.49
C GLY A 15 -47.12 -8.55 -21.21
N VAL A 16 -46.67 -7.48 -20.54
CA VAL A 16 -46.28 -6.21 -21.17
C VAL A 16 -45.05 -5.61 -20.47
N VAL A 17 -43.98 -5.49 -21.24
CA VAL A 17 -42.84 -4.58 -21.08
C VAL A 17 -42.94 -3.63 -22.28
N PRO A 18 -42.83 -2.29 -22.17
CA PRO A 18 -41.74 -1.59 -21.47
C PRO A 18 -42.18 -0.28 -20.75
N LYS A 19 -42.45 -0.35 -19.45
CA LYS A 19 -42.26 0.79 -18.51
C LYS A 19 -41.55 0.35 -17.20
N LYS A 20 -41.05 -0.89 -17.17
CA LYS A 20 -40.56 -1.58 -15.96
C LYS A 20 -39.10 -1.26 -15.58
N GLN A 21 -38.33 -0.51 -16.39
CA GLN A 21 -36.94 -0.23 -16.03
C GLN A 21 -36.82 0.71 -14.82
N LYS A 22 -37.71 1.70 -14.64
CA LYS A 22 -37.70 2.56 -13.45
C LYS A 22 -38.20 1.84 -12.18
N VAL A 23 -39.23 1.00 -12.28
CA VAL A 23 -39.80 0.28 -11.12
C VAL A 23 -38.89 -0.86 -10.65
N ILE A 24 -38.25 -1.58 -11.57
CA ILE A 24 -37.25 -2.61 -11.21
C ILE A 24 -35.97 -1.96 -10.64
N ALA A 25 -35.59 -0.77 -11.11
CA ALA A 25 -34.48 -0.02 -10.52
C ALA A 25 -34.81 0.47 -9.09
N ALA A 26 -36.04 0.92 -8.85
CA ALA A 26 -36.51 1.33 -7.53
C ALA A 26 -36.49 0.17 -6.52
N HIS A 27 -37.04 -0.99 -6.89
CA HIS A 27 -36.97 -2.18 -6.03
C HIS A 27 -35.55 -2.73 -5.85
N LYS A 28 -34.64 -2.56 -6.83
CA LYS A 28 -33.22 -2.88 -6.66
C LYS A 28 -32.53 -1.97 -5.64
N ALA A 29 -32.91 -0.69 -5.59
CA ALA A 29 -32.39 0.26 -4.62
C ALA A 29 -32.90 -0.04 -3.21
N GLU A 30 -34.21 -0.29 -3.05
CA GLU A 30 -34.82 -0.69 -1.77
C GLU A 30 -34.25 -2.00 -1.23
N LEU A 31 -34.05 -3.00 -2.10
CA LEU A 31 -33.39 -4.25 -1.73
C LEU A 31 -31.92 -4.01 -1.34
N ALA A 32 -31.22 -3.10 -2.01
CA ALA A 32 -29.84 -2.75 -1.65
C ALA A 32 -29.77 -2.04 -0.29
N GLU A 33 -30.74 -1.18 0.04
CA GLU A 33 -30.84 -0.52 1.35
C GLU A 33 -31.16 -1.53 2.46
N LEU A 34 -32.13 -2.42 2.29
CA LEU A 34 -32.44 -3.49 3.25
C LEU A 34 -31.25 -4.43 3.48
N LEU A 35 -30.49 -4.74 2.42
CA LEU A 35 -29.27 -5.51 2.55
C LEU A 35 -28.19 -4.72 3.29
N PHE A 36 -28.13 -3.40 3.11
CA PHE A 36 -27.21 -2.53 3.82
C PHE A 36 -27.54 -2.41 5.31
N GLU A 37 -28.83 -2.41 5.67
CA GLU A 37 -29.25 -2.44 7.07
C GLU A 37 -28.89 -3.77 7.74
N LYS A 38 -29.10 -4.91 7.07
CA LYS A 38 -28.61 -6.21 7.54
C LYS A 38 -27.08 -6.26 7.67
N LEU A 39 -26.35 -5.57 6.80
CA LEU A 39 -24.90 -5.45 6.93
C LEU A 39 -24.47 -4.63 8.13
N ILE A 40 -25.17 -3.54 8.39
CA ILE A 40 -24.93 -2.72 9.57
C ILE A 40 -25.19 -3.56 10.83
N GLU A 41 -26.27 -4.34 10.86
CA GLU A 41 -26.56 -5.26 11.98
C GLU A 41 -25.48 -6.32 12.19
N THR A 42 -24.98 -6.94 11.12
CA THR A 42 -23.89 -7.95 11.24
C THR A 42 -22.59 -7.34 11.78
N ILE A 43 -22.25 -6.11 11.40
CA ILE A 43 -21.08 -5.39 11.95
C ILE A 43 -21.29 -5.04 13.43
N ILE A 44 -22.51 -4.62 13.78
CA ILE A 44 -22.88 -4.25 15.16
C ILE A 44 -22.86 -5.48 16.08
N ASN A 45 -23.23 -6.65 15.59
CA ASN A 45 -23.23 -7.92 16.33
C ASN A 45 -21.83 -8.49 16.59
N LYS A 46 -20.77 -7.66 16.47
CA LYS A 46 -19.36 -8.01 16.65
C LYS A 46 -18.88 -9.14 15.72
N GLU A 47 -19.60 -9.41 14.63
CA GLU A 47 -19.08 -10.32 13.62
C GLU A 47 -17.88 -9.68 12.90
N SER A 48 -17.00 -10.51 12.34
CA SER A 48 -15.78 -9.99 11.71
C SER A 48 -16.10 -8.95 10.62
N ILE A 49 -15.45 -7.77 10.66
CA ILE A 49 -15.46 -6.77 9.58
C ILE A 49 -15.17 -7.42 8.21
N CYS A 50 -14.43 -8.52 8.19
CA CYS A 50 -14.16 -9.32 7.00
C CYS A 50 -15.43 -9.74 6.25
N LYS A 51 -16.50 -10.13 6.95
CA LYS A 51 -17.80 -10.49 6.33
C LYS A 51 -18.40 -9.29 5.61
N PHE A 52 -18.38 -8.12 6.25
CA PHE A 52 -18.83 -6.86 5.63
C PHE A 52 -18.04 -6.54 4.35
N TYR A 53 -16.71 -6.64 4.37
CA TYR A 53 -15.91 -6.40 3.17
C TYR A 53 -16.12 -7.45 2.08
N SER A 54 -16.32 -8.73 2.44
CA SER A 54 -16.67 -9.75 1.46
C SER A 54 -18.00 -9.45 0.80
N TYR A 55 -18.96 -8.93 1.56
CA TYR A 55 -20.26 -8.58 1.04
C TYR A 55 -20.22 -7.35 0.13
N LEU A 56 -19.51 -6.29 0.53
CA LEU A 56 -19.28 -5.14 -0.35
C LEU A 56 -18.64 -5.55 -1.68
N ARG A 57 -17.74 -6.54 -1.64
CA ARG A 57 -17.15 -7.10 -2.85
C ARG A 57 -18.17 -7.87 -3.70
N ALA A 58 -19.09 -8.62 -3.09
CA ALA A 58 -20.19 -9.30 -3.78
C ALA A 58 -21.14 -8.29 -4.46
N CYS A 59 -21.42 -7.17 -3.80
CA CYS A 59 -22.20 -6.06 -4.36
C CYS A 59 -21.45 -5.20 -5.37
N GLN A 60 -20.23 -5.57 -5.77
CA GLN A 60 -19.41 -4.80 -6.71
C GLN A 60 -19.18 -3.35 -6.23
N CYS A 61 -19.07 -3.14 -4.92
CA CYS A 61 -18.81 -1.83 -4.33
C CYS A 61 -17.34 -1.74 -3.88
N ARG A 62 -16.63 -0.70 -4.33
CA ARG A 62 -15.24 -0.45 -3.94
C ARG A 62 -15.09 0.82 -3.11
N LEU A 63 -14.85 0.64 -1.81
CA LEU A 63 -14.49 1.73 -0.90
C LEU A 63 -13.04 2.20 -1.08
N THR A 64 -12.80 3.49 -0.82
CA THR A 64 -11.45 4.09 -0.79
C THR A 64 -10.65 3.62 0.42
N PRO A 65 -9.31 3.65 0.36
CA PRO A 65 -8.45 3.27 1.48
C PRO A 65 -8.72 4.08 2.75
N VAL A 66 -9.00 5.38 2.60
CA VAL A 66 -9.34 6.29 3.72
C VAL A 66 -10.62 5.84 4.42
N ILE A 67 -11.69 5.59 3.66
CA ILE A 67 -12.96 5.11 4.23
C ILE A 67 -12.76 3.76 4.92
N ARG A 68 -11.99 2.84 4.32
CA ARG A 68 -11.68 1.54 4.96
C ARG A 68 -10.92 1.70 6.27
N LYS A 69 -9.91 2.57 6.32
CA LYS A 69 -9.15 2.87 7.54
C LYS A 69 -10.06 3.43 8.62
N ASN A 70 -10.97 4.33 8.26
CA ASN A 70 -11.93 4.93 9.19
C ASN A 70 -12.93 3.90 9.74
N ILE A 71 -13.50 3.03 8.87
CA ILE A 71 -14.38 1.94 9.30
C ILE A 71 -13.65 1.03 10.29
N ARG A 72 -12.41 0.64 9.99
CA ARG A 72 -11.62 -0.22 10.88
C ARG A 72 -11.33 0.44 12.22
N ALA A 73 -10.97 1.72 12.22
CA ALA A 73 -10.71 2.46 13.44
C ALA A 73 -11.98 2.62 14.30
N LYS A 74 -13.10 3.00 13.69
CA LYS A 74 -14.39 3.13 14.37
C LYS A 74 -14.92 1.79 14.87
N HIS A 75 -14.76 0.72 14.11
CA HIS A 75 -15.11 -0.63 14.57
C HIS A 75 -14.26 -1.09 15.74
N GLN A 76 -12.95 -0.84 15.72
CA GLN A 76 -12.09 -1.20 16.85
C GLN A 76 -12.48 -0.43 18.11
N LYS A 77 -12.85 0.85 17.97
CA LYS A 77 -13.43 1.63 19.07
C LYS A 77 -14.74 0.99 19.54
N ALA A 78 -15.69 0.72 18.64
CA ALA A 78 -16.97 0.11 18.97
C ALA A 78 -16.86 -1.30 19.61
N ILE A 79 -15.81 -2.07 19.34
CA ILE A 79 -15.53 -3.32 20.08
C ILE A 79 -15.14 -3.01 21.53
N ASN A 80 -14.31 -1.99 21.73
CA ASN A 80 -13.67 -1.67 23.00
C ASN A 80 -14.52 -0.75 23.90
N SER A 81 -15.58 -0.13 23.38
CA SER A 81 -16.36 0.94 24.04
C SER A 81 -17.87 0.74 23.88
N ASN A 82 -18.65 1.60 24.53
CA ASN A 82 -20.10 1.46 24.70
C ASN A 82 -20.93 1.84 23.45
N SER A 83 -22.25 1.70 23.59
CA SER A 83 -23.30 1.88 22.57
C SER A 83 -23.20 3.14 21.69
N LEU A 84 -22.59 4.23 22.17
CA LEU A 84 -22.43 5.47 21.41
C LEU A 84 -21.52 5.29 20.18
N ASP A 85 -20.38 4.61 20.35
CA ASP A 85 -19.42 4.35 19.27
C ASP A 85 -20.01 3.41 18.19
N ILE A 86 -20.96 2.56 18.60
CA ILE A 86 -21.74 1.70 17.69
C ILE A 86 -22.68 2.55 16.83
N ILE A 87 -23.35 3.54 17.44
CA ILE A 87 -24.22 4.49 16.73
C ILE A 87 -23.40 5.34 15.75
N ASP A 88 -22.23 5.82 16.17
CA ASP A 88 -21.31 6.59 15.32
C ASP A 88 -20.78 5.79 14.13
N LEU A 89 -20.53 4.49 14.32
CA LEU A 89 -20.17 3.57 13.25
C LEU A 89 -21.34 3.38 12.28
N LYS A 90 -22.57 3.18 12.80
CA LYS A 90 -23.79 3.03 11.99
C LYS A 90 -24.05 4.28 11.13
N ASN A 91 -23.99 5.46 11.73
CA ASN A 91 -24.17 6.73 11.03
C ASN A 91 -23.11 6.94 9.95
N PHE A 92 -21.84 6.60 10.26
CA PHE A 92 -20.77 6.68 9.28
C PHE A 92 -20.99 5.74 8.09
N ILE A 93 -21.41 4.50 8.34
CA ILE A 93 -21.68 3.54 7.27
C ILE A 93 -22.84 4.00 6.40
N LYS A 94 -23.93 4.53 6.99
CA LYS A 94 -25.05 5.13 6.24
C LYS A 94 -24.64 6.33 5.39
N SER A 95 -23.65 7.11 5.81
CA SER A 95 -23.14 8.26 5.04
C SER A 95 -22.33 7.89 3.79
N ILE A 96 -21.97 6.62 3.60
CA ILE A 96 -21.15 6.19 2.47
C ILE A 96 -22.00 6.16 1.19
N ASP A 97 -21.61 6.97 0.22
CA ASP A 97 -22.22 6.95 -1.11
C ASP A 97 -21.89 5.65 -1.87
N LEU A 98 -22.91 4.80 -2.01
CA LEU A 98 -22.83 3.51 -2.69
C LEU A 98 -22.72 3.63 -4.21
N GLU A 99 -23.34 4.63 -4.81
CA GLU A 99 -23.32 4.82 -6.27
C GLU A 99 -21.91 5.22 -6.72
N VAL A 100 -21.26 6.10 -5.96
CA VAL A 100 -19.85 6.43 -6.16
C VAL A 100 -18.96 5.20 -5.95
N ALA A 101 -19.26 4.34 -4.96
CA ALA A 101 -18.49 3.11 -4.72
C ALA A 101 -18.62 2.09 -5.86
N LYS A 102 -19.79 1.96 -6.49
CA LYS A 102 -20.02 1.11 -7.67
C LYS A 102 -19.27 1.63 -8.89
N LYS A 103 -19.35 2.93 -9.19
CA LYS A 103 -18.60 3.56 -10.29
C LYS A 103 -17.10 3.29 -10.18
N ARG A 104 -16.53 3.44 -8.98
CA ARG A 104 -15.11 3.13 -8.70
C ARG A 104 -14.75 1.66 -8.92
N PHE A 105 -15.67 0.74 -8.65
CA PHE A 105 -15.45 -0.68 -8.90
C PHE A 105 -15.35 -0.97 -10.40
N ILE A 106 -16.28 -0.43 -11.18
CA ILE A 106 -16.30 -0.58 -12.64
C ILE A 106 -15.02 0.01 -13.25
N GLU A 107 -14.62 1.22 -12.85
CA GLU A 107 -13.35 1.82 -13.29
C GLU A 107 -12.12 0.96 -12.96
N HIS A 108 -12.10 0.36 -11.77
CA HIS A 108 -11.01 -0.50 -11.35
C HIS A 108 -10.93 -1.78 -12.20
N GLU A 109 -12.07 -2.43 -12.46
CA GLU A 109 -12.13 -3.61 -13.32
C GLU A 109 -11.74 -3.26 -14.77
N ASN A 110 -12.22 -2.14 -15.31
CA ASN A 110 -11.83 -1.65 -16.64
C ASN A 110 -10.31 -1.41 -16.73
N LYS A 111 -9.73 -0.73 -15.73
CA LYS A 111 -8.27 -0.53 -15.64
C LYS A 111 -7.50 -1.85 -15.57
N LYS A 112 -8.05 -2.85 -14.88
CA LYS A 112 -7.44 -4.19 -14.75
C LYS A 112 -7.48 -4.95 -16.07
N LEU A 113 -8.58 -4.86 -16.82
CA LEU A 113 -8.70 -5.43 -18.16
C LEU A 113 -7.69 -4.80 -19.13
N ILE A 114 -7.57 -3.47 -19.12
CA ILE A 114 -6.58 -2.74 -19.93
C ILE A 114 -5.14 -3.15 -19.56
N ARG A 115 -4.84 -3.36 -18.28
CA ARG A 115 -3.51 -3.81 -17.85
C ARG A 115 -3.21 -5.25 -18.27
N ARG A 116 -4.23 -6.10 -18.42
CA ARG A 116 -4.08 -7.49 -18.87
C ARG A 116 -3.86 -7.59 -20.38
N SER A 117 -4.46 -6.69 -21.17
CA SER A 117 -4.27 -6.66 -22.62
C SER A 117 -2.93 -6.05 -23.04
N LYS A 118 -2.29 -5.24 -22.17
CA LYS A 118 -0.95 -4.71 -22.45
C LYS A 118 0.09 -5.85 -22.42
N PRO A 119 0.97 -5.95 -23.43
CA PRO A 119 2.06 -6.90 -23.41
C PRO A 119 2.92 -6.66 -22.16
N LYS A 120 3.14 -7.71 -21.37
CA LYS A 120 4.02 -7.61 -20.20
C LYS A 120 5.40 -7.15 -20.68
N PRO A 121 6.02 -6.15 -20.04
CA PRO A 121 7.39 -5.80 -20.37
C PRO A 121 8.24 -7.07 -20.20
N LYS A 122 8.99 -7.44 -21.25
CA LYS A 122 9.93 -8.58 -21.20
C LYS A 122 10.76 -8.40 -19.94
N LYS A 123 10.71 -9.36 -19.01
CA LYS A 123 11.56 -9.34 -17.82
C LYS A 123 12.99 -9.10 -18.32
N ARG A 124 13.60 -7.97 -17.95
CA ARG A 124 15.04 -7.77 -18.16
C ARG A 124 15.70 -9.01 -17.58
N LYS A 125 16.49 -9.72 -18.37
CA LYS A 125 17.29 -10.84 -17.87
C LYS A 125 18.00 -10.31 -16.65
N GLU A 126 17.67 -10.86 -15.47
CA GLU A 126 18.35 -10.52 -14.23
C GLU A 126 19.82 -10.82 -14.48
N THR A 127 20.62 -9.76 -14.67
CA THR A 127 22.07 -9.90 -14.66
C THR A 127 22.40 -10.53 -13.33
N LYS A 128 22.96 -11.74 -13.37
CA LYS A 128 23.32 -12.47 -12.15
C LYS A 128 24.08 -11.49 -11.25
N PRO A 129 23.70 -11.33 -9.97
CA PRO A 129 24.42 -10.44 -9.07
C PRO A 129 25.90 -10.83 -9.11
N TYR A 130 26.78 -9.83 -9.24
CA TYR A 130 28.22 -10.05 -9.25
C TYR A 130 28.59 -10.81 -7.98
N LYS A 131 29.07 -12.05 -8.14
CA LYS A 131 29.54 -12.85 -7.01
C LYS A 131 30.88 -12.27 -6.60
N THR A 132 30.93 -11.58 -5.46
CA THR A 132 32.21 -11.17 -4.86
C THR A 132 33.08 -12.41 -4.70
N PRO A 133 34.35 -12.40 -5.18
CA PRO A 133 35.25 -13.53 -5.00
C PRO A 133 35.36 -13.83 -3.50
N LYS A 134 35.23 -15.11 -3.14
CA LYS A 134 35.38 -15.54 -1.75
C LYS A 134 36.82 -15.31 -1.33
N THR A 135 37.09 -14.24 -0.60
CA THR A 135 38.39 -14.05 0.04
C THR A 135 38.61 -15.20 1.03
N ARG A 136 39.78 -15.83 0.94
CA ARG A 136 40.19 -16.87 1.89
C ARG A 136 40.21 -16.25 3.29
N LYS A 137 39.56 -16.90 4.26
CA LYS A 137 39.67 -16.48 5.66
C LYS A 137 41.11 -16.74 6.10
N VAL A 138 41.86 -15.67 6.28
CA VAL A 138 43.24 -15.69 6.77
C VAL A 138 43.21 -16.10 8.25
N SER A 139 44.11 -16.99 8.68
CA SER A 139 44.18 -17.41 10.09
C SER A 139 44.64 -16.25 10.98
N ILE A 140 44.45 -16.37 12.29
CA ILE A 140 44.83 -15.29 13.22
C ILE A 140 46.35 -15.07 13.18
N GLU A 141 47.11 -16.14 13.03
CA GLU A 141 48.57 -16.17 12.95
C GLU A 141 49.07 -15.47 11.67
N GLU A 142 48.52 -15.85 10.51
CA GLU A 142 48.83 -15.21 9.22
C GLU A 142 48.48 -13.72 9.23
N LYS A 143 47.42 -13.33 9.95
CA LYS A 143 47.02 -11.92 10.07
C LYS A 143 47.98 -11.12 10.95
N ILE A 144 48.54 -11.73 11.99
CA ILE A 144 49.56 -11.11 12.85
C ILE A 144 50.87 -10.93 12.07
N GLU A 145 51.26 -11.93 11.27
CA GLU A 145 52.44 -11.83 10.41
C GLU A 145 52.29 -10.74 9.35
N GLN A 146 51.12 -10.61 8.72
CA GLN A 146 50.84 -9.53 7.77
C GLN A 146 50.92 -8.14 8.42
N LEU A 147 50.42 -7.98 9.64
CA LEU A 147 50.50 -6.72 10.39
C LEU A 147 51.93 -6.37 10.82
N LYS A 148 52.75 -7.39 11.11
CA LYS A 148 54.18 -7.19 11.37
C LYS A 148 54.98 -6.86 10.10
N ALA A 149 54.50 -7.34 8.95
CA ALA A 149 55.15 -7.16 7.65
C ALA A 149 54.79 -5.85 6.94
N THR A 150 53.75 -5.12 7.39
CA THR A 150 53.47 -3.79 6.83
C THR A 150 54.59 -2.82 7.22
N SER A 151 55.23 -2.21 6.22
CA SER A 151 56.31 -1.25 6.45
C SER A 151 55.80 -0.08 7.30
N THR A 152 56.48 0.16 8.42
CA THR A 152 56.28 1.35 9.26
C THR A 152 56.57 2.60 8.41
N ILE A 153 55.52 3.33 8.06
CA ILE A 153 55.64 4.63 7.40
C ILE A 153 56.00 5.66 8.48
N GLY A 154 57.30 5.91 8.70
CA GLY A 154 57.82 6.96 9.60
C GLY A 154 59.13 6.61 10.33
N LEU A 155 59.82 7.63 10.86
CA LEU A 155 61.10 7.59 11.61
C LEU A 155 61.02 6.90 12.99
N GLY A 156 60.19 5.86 13.16
CA GLY A 156 60.16 5.06 14.38
C GLY A 156 59.53 5.73 15.61
N VAL A 157 58.80 6.84 15.46
CA VAL A 157 58.00 7.40 16.55
C VAL A 157 56.55 6.93 16.35
N GLU A 158 56.18 5.84 17.02
CA GLU A 158 54.78 5.44 17.14
C GLU A 158 54.03 6.58 17.86
N SER A 159 53.00 7.14 17.22
CA SER A 159 52.12 8.06 17.94
C SER A 159 51.36 7.26 19.01
N SER A 160 51.71 7.45 20.28
CA SER A 160 50.95 6.91 21.41
C SER A 160 49.54 7.53 21.52
N PHE A 161 49.24 8.48 20.64
CA PHE A 161 47.99 9.22 20.61
C PHE A 161 46.88 8.41 19.94
N LYS A 162 46.11 7.71 20.77
CA LYS A 162 44.85 7.07 20.35
C LYS A 162 43.78 8.15 20.19
N ILE A 163 43.42 8.47 18.93
CA ILE A 163 42.32 9.38 18.64
C ILE A 163 41.01 8.75 19.16
N PRO A 164 40.29 9.39 20.09
CA PRO A 164 39.04 8.84 20.62
C PRO A 164 37.97 8.82 19.53
N LYS A 165 37.26 7.69 19.42
CA LYS A 165 36.16 7.54 18.45
C LYS A 165 34.92 8.25 18.98
N VAL A 166 34.68 9.47 18.52
CA VAL A 166 33.52 10.29 18.88
C VAL A 166 32.31 9.89 18.03
N ARG A 167 31.12 9.83 18.64
CA ARG A 167 29.87 9.54 17.91
C ARG A 167 29.44 10.77 17.13
N SER A 168 28.80 10.57 15.97
CA SER A 168 28.32 11.68 15.13
C SER A 168 27.33 12.61 15.84
N SER A 169 26.62 12.12 16.86
CA SER A 169 25.73 12.91 17.71
C SER A 169 26.44 13.90 18.64
N GLU A 170 27.73 13.66 18.94
CA GLU A 170 28.54 14.46 19.87
C GLU A 170 29.36 15.52 19.12
N VAL A 171 29.38 15.48 17.79
CA VAL A 171 30.09 16.45 16.96
C VAL A 171 29.17 17.66 16.74
N VAL A 172 29.55 18.81 17.31
CA VAL A 172 28.88 20.08 17.04
C VAL A 172 29.28 20.53 15.64
N ILE A 173 28.32 20.51 14.72
CA ILE A 173 28.52 20.96 13.35
C ILE A 173 28.24 22.47 13.31
N ASP A 174 29.20 23.25 12.81
CA ASP A 174 29.05 24.70 12.65
C ASP A 174 27.98 25.05 11.61
N LYS A 175 27.34 26.22 11.76
CA LYS A 175 26.25 26.71 10.91
C LYS A 175 26.65 26.85 9.43
N ASN A 176 27.93 27.05 9.17
CA ASN A 176 28.48 27.18 7.83
C ASN A 176 28.88 25.84 7.19
N THR A 177 28.75 24.72 7.93
CA THR A 177 29.10 23.39 7.41
C THR A 177 27.89 22.77 6.71
N ILE A 178 27.80 22.97 5.39
CA ILE A 178 26.74 22.38 4.58
C ILE A 178 27.17 20.97 4.17
N ASN A 179 26.43 19.97 4.66
CA ASN A 179 26.63 18.59 4.22
C ASN A 179 26.06 18.43 2.82
N HIS A 180 26.86 18.72 1.80
CA HIS A 180 26.50 18.43 0.42
C HIS A 180 26.40 16.91 0.29
N HIS A 181 25.17 16.41 0.32
CA HIS A 181 24.91 15.00 0.06
C HIS A 181 25.47 14.69 -1.31
N ILE A 182 26.60 14.00 -1.34
CA ILE A 182 27.28 13.59 -2.58
C ILE A 182 26.33 12.58 -3.23
N ARG A 183 25.48 13.06 -4.14
CA ARG A 183 24.73 12.20 -5.05
C ARG A 183 25.76 11.47 -5.89
N ASP A 184 25.75 10.15 -5.78
CA ASP A 184 26.41 9.14 -6.61
C ASP A 184 27.47 9.68 -7.57
N LYS A 185 28.72 9.81 -7.10
CA LYS A 185 29.89 9.86 -7.99
C LYS A 185 30.11 8.47 -8.58
N SER A 186 29.25 8.04 -9.50
CA SER A 186 29.67 7.00 -10.43
C SER A 186 30.83 7.59 -11.26
N ILE A 187 32.05 7.20 -10.92
CA ILE A 187 33.29 7.60 -11.60
C ILE A 187 33.37 7.12 -13.05
N LEU A 188 32.43 6.30 -13.51
CA LEU A 188 32.31 5.90 -14.91
C LEU A 188 31.42 6.90 -15.67
N TYR A 189 32.05 7.90 -16.30
CA TYR A 189 31.45 8.59 -17.44
C TYR A 189 32.00 7.95 -18.70
N ALA A 190 31.13 7.38 -19.54
CA ALA A 190 31.51 7.02 -20.89
C ALA A 190 31.86 8.31 -21.66
N ALA A 191 32.87 8.25 -22.53
CA ALA A 191 33.25 9.38 -23.36
C ALA A 191 32.01 9.92 -24.12
N GLY A 192 31.65 11.19 -23.87
CA GLY A 192 30.55 11.87 -24.57
C GLY A 192 29.30 12.21 -23.74
N TRP A 193 29.28 12.00 -22.42
CA TRP A 193 28.17 12.46 -21.55
C TRP A 193 28.62 13.62 -20.67
N SER A 194 28.09 14.82 -20.90
CA SER A 194 28.21 15.96 -19.99
C SER A 194 26.95 16.07 -19.12
N LEU A 195 27.12 16.34 -17.83
CA LEU A 195 25.99 16.78 -17.00
C LEU A 195 25.56 18.15 -17.55
N ALA A 196 24.31 18.26 -17.98
CA ALA A 196 23.73 19.57 -18.24
C ALA A 196 23.82 20.39 -16.94
N LYS A 197 24.42 21.58 -17.01
CA LYS A 197 24.45 22.51 -15.88
C LYS A 197 23.01 22.90 -15.57
N ASP A 198 22.60 22.74 -14.33
CA ASP A 198 21.37 23.33 -13.82
C ASP A 198 21.50 24.84 -13.94
N SER A 199 20.96 25.40 -15.03
CA SER A 199 20.84 26.85 -15.22
C SER A 199 19.72 27.35 -14.30
N ASN A 200 20.08 27.65 -13.05
CA ASN A 200 19.40 28.60 -12.17
C ASN A 200 20.23 28.71 -10.88
N SER A 201 21.26 29.55 -10.95
CA SER A 201 21.92 30.13 -9.79
C SER A 201 22.27 31.57 -10.13
N ASP A 202 21.28 32.44 -10.01
CA ASP A 202 21.38 33.85 -9.59
C ASP A 202 20.03 34.24 -8.95
#